data_AF-A0A1I3HI41-F1
#
_entry.id   AF-A0A1I3HI41-F1
#
_cell.length_a   1.000
_cell.length_b   1.000
_cell.length_c   1.000
_cell.angle_alpha   90.00
_cell.angle_beta   90.00
_cell.angle_gamma   90.00
#
_symmetry.space_group_name_H-M   'P 1'
#
loop_
_entity.id
_entity.type
_entity.pdbx_description
1 polymer ?
#
loop_
_entity_poly.entity_id
_entity_poly.type
_entity_poly.pdbx_seq_one_letter_code
_entity_poly.pdbx_strand_id
1 'polypeptide(L)'
;MIRIAAALLLLAGMAPVCAGCGFKDLDKRFILMAMGVNWTGKPDNPYLVTPRLAIPAAKIGEGLAESQVERVEAPSIAEAVRNLKELPAL
;
A
#
# COMPACT_ATOMS: atom_id res chain seq x y z
N MET A 1 40.34 2.25 -30.69
CA MET A 1 39.49 3.39 -30.29
C MET A 1 37.99 3.08 -30.46
N ILE A 2 37.50 2.68 -31.63
CA ILE A 2 36.08 2.35 -31.87
C ILE A 2 35.53 1.25 -30.93
N ARG A 3 36.30 0.20 -30.66
CA ARG A 3 35.89 -0.88 -29.74
C ARG A 3 35.71 -0.42 -28.29
N ILE A 4 36.52 0.54 -27.84
CA ILE A 4 36.46 1.12 -26.50
C ILE A 4 35.24 2.04 -26.40
N ALA A 5 35.00 2.85 -27.44
CA ALA A 5 33.83 3.71 -27.53
C ALA A 5 32.52 2.90 -27.54
N ALA A 6 32.48 1.78 -28.28
CA ALA A 6 31.32 0.88 -28.30
C ALA A 6 31.07 0.22 -26.93
N ALA A 7 32.12 -0.19 -26.22
CA ALA A 7 32.01 -0.76 -24.88
C ALA A 7 31.49 0.25 -23.85
N LEU A 8 31.98 1.50 -23.90
CA LEU A 8 31.51 2.58 -23.02
C LEU A 8 30.04 2.94 -23.29
N LEU A 9 29.63 2.95 -24.56
CA LEU A 9 28.25 3.22 -24.95
C LEU A 9 27.30 2.10 -24.47
N LEU A 10 27.73 0.83 -24.56
CA LEU A 10 26.97 -0.29 -24.04
C LEU A 10 26.80 -0.22 -22.52
N LEU A 11 27.89 0.13 -21.79
CA LEU A 11 27.88 0.23 -20.34
C LEU A 11 26.97 1.38 -19.85
N ALA A 12 27.01 2.52 -20.53
CA ALA A 12 26.14 3.66 -20.24
C ALA A 12 24.65 3.34 -20.49
N GLY A 13 24.34 2.51 -21.50
CA GLY A 13 22.99 2.05 -21.79
C GLY A 13 22.40 1.09 -20.74
N MET A 14 23.24 0.39 -19.97
CA MET A 14 22.78 -0.54 -18.92
C MET A 14 22.48 0.14 -17.58
N ALA A 15 23.04 1.33 -17.31
CA ALA A 15 22.82 2.09 -16.08
C ALA A 15 21.34 2.40 -15.75
N PRO A 16 20.47 2.84 -16.70
CA PRO A 16 19.08 3.13 -16.39
C PRO A 16 18.23 1.88 -16.12
N VAL A 17 18.63 0.69 -16.60
CA VAL A 17 17.92 -0.57 -16.33
C VAL A 17 18.09 -0.98 -14.86
N CYS A 18 19.21 -0.62 -14.23
CA CYS A 18 19.45 -0.87 -12.80
C CYS A 18 18.85 0.20 -11.87
N ALA A 19 18.47 1.36 -12.39
CA ALA A 19 17.86 2.45 -11.60
C ALA A 19 16.36 2.23 -11.28
N GLY A 20 15.75 1.17 -11.82
CA GLY A 20 14.32 0.87 -11.68
C GLY A 20 13.88 0.18 -10.39
N CYS A 21 14.79 -0.21 -9.49
CA CYS A 21 14.42 -0.75 -8.17
C CYS A 21 14.30 0.36 -7.11
N GLY A 22 13.49 1.37 -7.39
CA GLY A 22 13.04 2.28 -6.34
C GLY A 22 12.08 1.52 -5.43
N PHE A 23 12.45 1.30 -4.16
CA PHE A 23 11.49 0.87 -3.16
C PHE A 23 10.33 1.86 -3.17
N LYS A 24 9.14 1.38 -3.50
CA LYS A 24 7.96 2.24 -3.47
C LYS A 24 7.72 2.53 -2.00
N ASP A 25 8.05 3.75 -1.59
CA ASP A 25 8.11 4.21 -0.21
C ASP A 25 6.88 3.82 0.63
N LEU A 26 7.03 2.83 1.51
CA LEU A 26 5.93 2.33 2.36
C LEU A 26 5.70 3.24 3.57
N ASP A 27 6.53 4.27 3.78
CA ASP A 27 6.65 5.04 5.03
C ASP A 27 5.40 5.84 5.44
N LYS A 28 4.32 5.82 4.68
CA LYS A 28 3.04 6.45 5.05
C LYS A 28 1.81 5.59 4.77
N ARG A 29 2.00 4.28 4.52
CA ARG A 29 0.90 3.40 4.10
C ARG A 29 0.52 2.49 5.25
N PHE A 30 -0.73 2.62 5.68
CA PHE A 30 -1.40 1.60 6.46
C PHE A 30 -1.25 0.24 5.77
N ILE A 31 -0.88 -0.79 6.53
CA ILE A 31 -0.79 -2.16 6.01
C ILE A 31 -2.05 -2.92 6.42
N LEU A 32 -2.80 -3.43 5.44
CA LEU A 32 -3.97 -4.27 5.75
C LEU A 32 -3.52 -5.58 6.40
N MET A 33 -3.88 -5.78 7.67
CA MET A 33 -3.57 -7.00 8.41
C MET A 33 -4.71 -8.01 8.36
N ALA A 34 -5.95 -7.54 8.50
CA ALA A 34 -7.14 -8.37 8.51
C ALA A 34 -8.35 -7.58 8.02
N MET A 35 -9.41 -8.26 7.59
CA MET A 35 -10.64 -7.64 7.15
C MET A 35 -11.85 -8.51 7.48
N GLY A 36 -12.81 -7.96 8.21
CA GLY A 36 -14.14 -8.56 8.36
C GLY A 36 -15.08 -8.07 7.27
N VAL A 37 -15.96 -8.94 6.76
CA VAL A 37 -17.00 -8.57 5.81
C VAL A 37 -18.33 -9.11 6.34
N ASN A 38 -19.28 -8.22 6.58
CA ASN A 38 -20.59 -8.55 7.12
C ASN A 38 -21.69 -8.01 6.21
N TRP A 39 -22.80 -8.74 6.13
CA TRP A 39 -24.03 -8.26 5.49
C TRP A 39 -24.79 -7.31 6.43
N THR A 40 -25.23 -6.17 5.91
CA THR A 40 -25.93 -5.13 6.71
C THR A 40 -27.45 -5.19 6.58
N GLY A 41 -27.97 -5.85 5.54
CA GLY A 41 -29.40 -5.81 5.18
C GLY A 41 -29.85 -4.51 4.51
N LYS A 42 -28.97 -3.52 4.31
CA LYS A 42 -29.30 -2.24 3.67
C LYS A 42 -29.22 -2.39 2.15
N PRO A 43 -30.27 -2.05 1.37
CA PRO A 43 -30.27 -2.20 -0.09
C PRO A 43 -29.14 -1.43 -0.78
N ASP A 44 -28.88 -0.19 -0.35
CA ASP A 44 -27.90 0.69 -1.01
C ASP A 44 -26.46 0.41 -0.56
N ASN A 45 -26.27 -0.04 0.69
CA ASN A 45 -24.96 -0.33 1.29
C ASN A 45 -24.94 -1.72 1.96
N PRO A 46 -25.02 -2.80 1.16
CA PRO A 46 -25.15 -4.16 1.65
C PRO A 46 -23.98 -4.69 2.48
N TYR A 47 -22.77 -4.13 2.29
CA TYR A 47 -21.56 -4.65 2.90
C TYR A 47 -21.03 -3.71 3.97
N LEU A 48 -20.81 -4.22 5.17
CA LEU A 48 -19.98 -3.62 6.20
C LEU A 48 -18.62 -4.29 6.18
N VAL A 49 -17.61 -3.55 5.71
CA VAL A 49 -16.23 -3.98 5.66
C VAL A 49 -15.48 -3.35 6.82
N THR A 50 -14.79 -4.18 7.60
CA THR A 50 -14.07 -3.77 8.81
C THR A 50 -12.59 -4.14 8.71
N PRO A 51 -11.75 -3.33 8.03
CA PRO A 51 -10.32 -3.59 7.94
C PRO A 51 -9.61 -3.22 9.23
N ARG A 52 -8.62 -4.05 9.60
CA ARG A 52 -7.60 -3.73 10.59
C ARG A 52 -6.32 -3.35 9.85
N LEU A 53 -5.88 -2.13 10.10
CA LEU A 53 -4.75 -1.48 9.46
C LEU A 53 -3.59 -1.36 10.46
N ALA A 54 -2.42 -1.89 10.15
CA ALA A 54 -1.20 -1.64 10.90
C ALA A 54 -0.66 -0.25 10.58
N ILE A 55 -0.22 0.47 11.61
CA ILE A 55 0.48 1.75 11.51
C ILE A 55 1.98 1.42 11.60
N PRO A 56 2.75 1.59 10.51
CA PRO A 56 4.18 1.33 10.55
C PRO A 56 4.88 2.29 11.53
N ALA A 57 5.70 1.74 12.44
CA ALA A 57 6.52 2.53 13.33
C ALA A 57 7.98 2.57 12.81
N ALA A 58 8.62 3.73 12.91
CA ALA A 58 10.03 3.90 12.52
C ALA A 58 11.01 3.10 13.41
N LYS A 59 10.55 2.60 14.56
CA LYS A 59 11.33 1.77 15.49
C LYS A 59 10.51 0.56 15.91
N ILE A 60 11.14 -0.61 15.92
CA ILE A 60 10.55 -1.86 16.41
C ILE A 60 10.83 -1.95 17.92
N GLY A 61 9.78 -2.11 18.72
CA GLY A 61 9.88 -2.23 20.18
C GLY A 61 8.57 -2.71 20.79
N GLU A 62 8.64 -3.23 22.00
CA GLU A 62 7.45 -3.68 22.73
C GLU A 62 6.50 -2.50 22.97
N GLY A 63 5.21 -2.70 22.70
CA GLY A 63 4.19 -1.66 22.85
C GLY A 63 4.15 -0.59 21.74
N LEU A 64 5.06 -0.63 20.77
CA LEU A 64 5.07 0.29 19.62
C LEU A 64 4.23 -0.20 18.42
N ALA A 65 3.63 -1.39 18.55
CA ALA A 65 2.77 -1.96 17.51
C ALA A 65 1.38 -1.34 17.59
N GLU A 66 1.10 -0.40 16.69
CA GLU A 66 -0.21 0.25 16.60
C GLU A 66 -1.05 -0.29 15.44
N SER A 67 -2.35 -0.37 15.66
CA SER A 67 -3.31 -0.72 14.61
C SER A 67 -4.61 0.02 14.76
N GLN A 68 -5.19 0.43 13.65
CA GLN A 68 -6.49 1.07 13.56
C GLN A 68 -7.52 0.10 12.99
N VAL A 69 -8.77 0.19 13.46
CA VAL A 69 -9.89 -0.59 12.93
C VAL A 69 -10.93 0.39 12.41
N GLU A 70 -11.24 0.27 11.12
CA GLU A 70 -12.22 1.13 10.46
C GLU A 70 -13.49 0.36 10.13
N ARG A 71 -14.61 1.06 9.98
CA ARG A 71 -15.88 0.47 9.56
C ARG A 71 -16.41 1.23 8.35
N VAL A 72 -16.51 0.54 7.23
CA VAL A 72 -16.93 1.13 5.96
C VAL A 72 -18.14 0.37 5.44
N GLU A 73 -19.26 1.05 5.32
CA GLU A 73 -20.42 0.55 4.59
C GLU A 73 -20.31 0.96 3.12
N ALA A 74 -20.57 0.03 2.19
CA ALA A 74 -20.49 0.32 0.76
C ALA A 74 -21.39 -0.57 -0.11
N PRO A 75 -21.70 -0.14 -1.35
CA PRO A 75 -22.37 -0.94 -2.38
C PRO A 75 -21.61 -2.21 -2.76
N SER A 76 -20.28 -2.21 -2.65
CA SER A 76 -19.44 -3.38 -2.91
C SER A 76 -18.21 -3.41 -2.01
N ILE A 77 -17.63 -4.60 -1.80
CA ILE A 77 -16.36 -4.76 -1.08
C ILE A 77 -15.24 -3.95 -1.76
N ALA A 78 -15.21 -3.93 -3.10
CA ALA A 78 -14.21 -3.18 -3.86
C ALA A 78 -14.33 -1.65 -3.67
N GLU A 79 -15.55 -1.14 -3.50
CA GLU A 79 -15.78 0.26 -3.17
C GLU A 79 -15.40 0.57 -1.74
N ALA A 80 -15.73 -0.30 -0.78
CA ALA A 80 -15.27 -0.15 0.59
C ALA A 80 -13.73 -0.08 0.69
N VAL A 81 -13.01 -0.92 -0.07
CA VAL A 81 -11.54 -0.90 -0.14
C VAL A 81 -11.02 0.38 -0.81
N ARG A 82 -11.72 0.90 -1.83
CA ARG A 82 -11.35 2.17 -2.47
C ARG A 82 -11.48 3.35 -1.51
N ASN A 83 -12.53 3.37 -0.70
CA ASN A 83 -12.78 4.41 0.28
C ASN A 83 -11.70 4.45 1.39
N LEU A 84 -10.94 3.37 1.58
CA LEU A 84 -9.79 3.37 2.50
C LEU A 84 -8.66 4.31 2.06
N LYS A 85 -8.58 4.67 0.77
CA LYS A 85 -7.59 5.65 0.30
C LYS A 85 -7.86 7.07 0.81
N GLU A 86 -9.09 7.35 1.20
CA GLU A 86 -9.54 8.67 1.67
C GLU A 86 -9.52 8.77 3.20
N LEU A 87 -9.09 7.71 3.90
CA LEU A 87 -8.93 7.75 5.35
C LEU A 87 -7.88 8.79 5.72
N PRO A 88 -8.20 9.75 6.61
CA PRO A 88 -7.21 10.69 7.10
C PRO A 88 -6.12 9.91 7.84
N ALA A 89 -4.92 9.92 7.28
CA ALA A 89 -3.73 9.47 8.00
C ALA A 89 -3.54 10.42 9.18
N LEU A 90 -3.74 9.90 10.40
CA LEU A 90 -3.43 10.61 11.65
C LEU A 90 -1.95 10.97 11.72
#